data_AF-A0A1Q5ZXY7-F1
#
_entry.id   AF-A0A1Q5ZXY7-F1
#
_cell.length_a   1.000
_cell.length_b   1.000
_cell.length_c   1.000
_cell.angle_alpha   90.00
_cell.angle_beta   90.00
_cell.angle_gamma   90.00
#
_symmetry.space_group_name_H-M   'P 1'
#
loop_
_entity.id
_entity.type
_entity.pdbx_description
1 polymer ?
#
loop_
_entity_poly.entity_id
_entity_poly.type
_entity_poly.pdbx_seq_one_letter_code
_entity_poly.pdbx_strand_id
1 'polypeptide(L)'
;MDKNAYLGTKSTKKSKALKGVWFIIAAAIIFIIVILRYVQNSEVRISSRGLPEKEDAYKVAKAFLKADSPSSERIDFSDDGFSFGKKTDSIYIIRSTFEKHLDGGDLKKGSFSVTMRYKGGANDDQNNWDLMNINKD
;
A
#
# COMPACT_ATOMS: atom_id res chain seq x y z
N MET A 1 -13.42 -68.20 27.39
CA MET A 1 -12.37 -67.23 27.01
C MET A 1 -12.61 -66.84 25.56
N ASP A 2 -13.32 -65.73 25.35
CA ASP A 2 -13.75 -65.30 24.01
C ASP A 2 -12.64 -64.56 23.26
N LYS A 3 -12.20 -65.17 22.16
CA LYS A 3 -11.15 -64.67 21.26
C LYS A 3 -11.56 -63.40 20.49
N ASN A 4 -12.81 -62.95 20.62
CA ASN A 4 -13.40 -61.86 19.85
C ASN A 4 -13.18 -60.47 20.47
N ALA A 5 -12.74 -60.38 21.73
CA ALA A 5 -12.50 -59.10 22.41
C ALA A 5 -11.27 -58.34 21.87
N TYR A 6 -10.36 -59.00 21.15
CA TYR A 6 -9.09 -58.43 20.68
C TYR A 6 -9.15 -57.79 19.28
N LEU A 7 -10.22 -58.03 18.51
CA LEU A 7 -10.34 -57.53 17.12
C LEU A 7 -11.14 -56.22 17.01
N GLY A 8 -12.03 -55.91 17.98
CA GLY A 8 -12.87 -54.71 17.96
C GLY A 8 -12.15 -53.39 18.33
N THR A 9 -11.04 -53.47 19.06
CA THR A 9 -10.31 -52.29 19.56
C THR A 9 -9.37 -51.66 18.52
N LYS A 10 -8.95 -52.43 17.50
CA LYS A 10 -8.09 -51.92 16.41
C LYS A 10 -8.88 -51.11 15.36
N SER A 11 -10.11 -51.52 15.06
CA SER A 11 -10.98 -50.82 14.08
C SER A 11 -11.44 -49.45 14.61
N THR A 12 -11.81 -49.38 15.89
CA THR A 12 -12.25 -48.15 16.54
C THR A 12 -11.14 -47.11 16.71
N LYS A 13 -9.88 -47.52 16.92
CA LYS A 13 -8.72 -46.61 16.95
C LYS A 13 -8.42 -46.00 15.57
N LYS A 14 -8.50 -46.77 14.47
CA LYS A 14 -8.28 -46.25 13.12
C LYS A 14 -9.31 -45.19 12.72
N SER A 15 -10.59 -45.41 13.05
CA SER A 15 -11.66 -44.44 12.76
C SER A 15 -11.49 -43.11 13.49
N LYS A 16 -11.06 -43.13 14.77
CA LYS A 16 -10.77 -41.89 15.52
C LYS A 16 -9.54 -41.15 14.99
N ALA A 17 -8.50 -41.87 14.59
CA ALA A 17 -7.31 -41.27 13.97
C ALA A 17 -7.63 -40.60 12.62
N LEU A 18 -8.43 -41.27 11.77
CA LEU A 18 -8.91 -40.71 10.50
C LEU A 18 -9.76 -39.44 10.69
N LYS A 19 -10.62 -39.40 11.71
CA LYS A 19 -11.40 -38.20 12.06
C LYS A 19 -10.51 -37.04 12.53
N GLY A 20 -9.45 -37.33 13.28
CA GLY A 20 -8.47 -36.32 13.70
C GLY A 20 -7.72 -35.71 12.52
N VAL A 21 -7.26 -36.53 11.58
CA VAL A 21 -6.59 -36.06 10.36
C VAL A 21 -7.52 -35.18 9.52
N TRP A 22 -8.79 -35.58 9.37
CA TRP A 22 -9.79 -34.79 8.65
C TRP A 22 -10.03 -33.41 9.29
N PHE A 23 -10.08 -33.36 10.63
CA PHE A 23 -10.24 -32.10 11.36
C PHE A 23 -9.05 -31.16 11.15
N ILE A 24 -7.82 -31.68 11.17
CA ILE A 24 -6.61 -30.88 10.93
C ILE A 24 -6.62 -30.30 9.51
N ILE A 25 -7.00 -31.09 8.51
CA ILE A 25 -7.11 -30.63 7.12
C ILE A 25 -8.16 -29.52 7.01
N ALA A 26 -9.34 -29.72 7.61
CA ALA A 26 -10.39 -28.70 7.60
C ALA A 26 -9.94 -27.39 8.29
N ALA A 27 -9.26 -27.49 9.43
CA ALA A 27 -8.71 -26.33 10.14
C ALA A 27 -7.65 -25.60 9.30
N ALA A 28 -6.78 -26.33 8.61
CA ALA A 28 -5.78 -25.74 7.72
C ALA A 28 -6.43 -24.98 6.55
N ILE A 29 -7.48 -25.53 5.94
CA ILE A 29 -8.22 -24.85 4.86
C ILE A 29 -8.88 -23.57 5.37
N ILE A 30 -9.53 -23.63 6.52
CA ILE A 30 -10.16 -22.44 7.14
C ILE A 30 -9.10 -21.38 7.43
N PHE A 31 -7.95 -21.77 7.98
CA PHE A 31 -6.86 -20.85 8.28
C PHE A 31 -6.33 -20.15 7.02
N ILE A 32 -6.15 -20.89 5.92
CA ILE A 32 -5.76 -20.33 4.62
C ILE A 32 -6.80 -19.31 4.13
N ILE A 33 -8.10 -19.66 4.21
CA ILE A 33 -9.19 -18.75 3.80
C ILE A 33 -9.18 -17.47 4.64
N VAL A 34 -8.98 -17.57 5.95
CA VAL A 34 -8.89 -16.41 6.86
C VAL A 34 -7.71 -15.52 6.49
N ILE A 35 -6.53 -16.10 6.23
CA ILE A 35 -5.36 -15.33 5.78
C ILE A 35 -5.64 -14.64 4.44
N LEU A 36 -6.18 -15.35 3.46
CA LEU A 36 -6.48 -14.79 2.14
C LEU A 36 -7.51 -13.65 2.24
N ARG A 37 -8.56 -13.82 3.04
CA ARG A 37 -9.55 -12.76 3.32
C ARG A 37 -8.92 -11.57 4.03
N TYR A 38 -8.03 -11.82 4.99
CA TYR A 38 -7.31 -10.75 5.68
C TYR A 38 -6.45 -9.98 4.69
N VAL A 39 -5.62 -10.65 3.89
CA VAL A 39 -4.75 -10.03 2.88
C VAL A 39 -5.53 -9.26 1.81
N GLN A 40 -6.72 -9.72 1.40
CA GLN A 40 -7.56 -9.01 0.42
C GLN A 40 -8.29 -7.80 1.02
N ASN A 41 -8.70 -7.87 2.29
CA ASN A 41 -9.46 -6.79 2.94
C ASN A 41 -8.57 -5.75 3.63
N SER A 42 -7.35 -6.14 3.98
CA SER A 42 -6.33 -5.18 4.35
C SER A 42 -5.68 -4.70 3.06
N GLU A 43 -5.71 -3.39 2.79
CA GLU A 43 -4.61 -2.79 2.04
C GLU A 43 -3.33 -2.99 2.86
N VAL A 44 -2.80 -4.22 2.93
CA VAL A 44 -1.41 -4.45 3.32
C VAL A 44 -0.62 -3.97 2.11
N ARG A 45 -0.52 -2.64 2.01
CA ARG A 45 0.61 -1.99 1.40
C ARG A 45 1.76 -2.57 2.18
N ILE A 46 2.49 -3.50 1.58
CA ILE A 46 3.79 -3.89 2.05
C ILE A 46 4.59 -2.60 1.97
N SER A 47 4.54 -1.78 3.03
CA SER A 47 5.32 -0.57 3.13
C SER A 47 6.74 -1.06 3.05
N SER A 48 7.34 -0.94 1.86
CA SER A 48 8.74 -1.16 1.67
C SER A 48 9.42 -0.25 2.67
N ARG A 49 9.97 -0.82 3.75
CA ARG A 49 10.78 -0.09 4.73
C ARG A 49 12.10 0.44 4.12
N GLY A 50 12.18 0.47 2.79
CA GLY A 50 13.28 1.00 2.02
C GLY A 50 13.06 2.48 1.71
N LEU A 51 14.12 3.13 1.24
CA LEU A 51 14.04 4.53 0.81
C LEU A 51 12.97 4.69 -0.28
N PRO A 52 12.19 5.79 -0.26
CA PRO A 52 11.20 6.09 -1.29
C PRO A 52 11.81 6.08 -2.69
N GLU A 53 11.11 5.41 -3.61
CA GLU A 53 11.41 5.50 -5.04
C GLU A 53 10.86 6.81 -5.63
N LYS A 54 11.21 7.08 -6.89
CA LYS A 54 10.82 8.33 -7.56
C LYS A 54 9.31 8.48 -7.66
N GLU A 55 8.58 7.37 -7.85
CA GLU A 55 7.13 7.32 -7.94
C GLU A 55 6.45 7.61 -6.59
N ASP A 56 7.00 7.09 -5.50
CA ASP A 56 6.50 7.36 -4.14
C ASP A 56 6.65 8.84 -3.80
N ALA A 57 7.84 9.38 -4.06
CA ALA A 57 8.11 10.80 -3.95
C ALA A 57 7.14 11.63 -4.81
N TYR A 58 6.91 11.24 -6.07
CA TYR A 58 5.97 11.94 -6.94
C TYR A 58 4.54 11.95 -6.38
N LYS A 59 4.04 10.81 -5.88
CA LYS A 59 2.70 10.72 -5.27
C LYS A 59 2.57 11.68 -4.09
N VAL A 60 3.57 11.72 -3.21
CA VAL A 60 3.55 12.61 -2.04
C VAL A 60 3.68 14.09 -2.44
N ALA A 61 4.49 14.41 -3.46
CA ALA A 61 4.57 15.77 -3.99
C ALA A 61 3.21 16.26 -4.55
N LYS A 62 2.46 15.39 -5.25
CA LYS A 62 1.09 15.69 -5.69
C LYS A 62 0.16 15.96 -4.51
N ALA A 63 0.28 15.19 -3.43
CA ALA A 63 -0.51 15.39 -2.22
C ALA A 63 -0.22 16.75 -1.55
N PHE A 64 1.06 17.14 -1.45
CA PHE A 64 1.44 18.47 -0.95
C PHE A 64 0.89 19.61 -1.83
N LEU A 65 0.99 19.51 -3.16
CA LEU A 65 0.43 20.55 -4.04
C LEU A 65 -1.09 20.65 -3.94
N LYS A 66 -1.79 19.51 -3.82
CA LYS A 66 -3.24 19.50 -3.60
C LYS A 66 -3.63 20.14 -2.26
N ALA A 67 -2.86 19.88 -1.20
CA ALA A 67 -3.09 20.47 0.11
C ALA A 67 -2.81 21.99 0.16
N ASP A 68 -1.86 22.47 -0.65
CA ASP A 68 -1.53 23.90 -0.78
C ASP A 68 -2.51 24.68 -1.68
N SER A 69 -3.33 23.97 -2.46
CA SER A 69 -4.26 24.58 -3.41
C SER A 69 -5.66 24.78 -2.80
N PRO A 70 -6.39 25.84 -3.18
CA PRO A 70 -7.76 26.05 -2.73
C PRO A 70 -8.66 24.85 -3.07
N SER A 71 -9.55 24.48 -2.15
CA SER A 71 -10.43 23.31 -2.27
C SER A 71 -11.40 23.36 -3.46
N SER A 72 -11.64 24.55 -4.03
CA SER A 72 -12.47 24.74 -5.22
C SER A 72 -11.74 24.39 -6.53
N GLU A 73 -10.41 24.22 -6.49
CA GLU A 73 -9.60 24.05 -7.69
C GLU A 73 -9.31 22.57 -7.93
N ARG A 74 -9.83 22.04 -9.03
CA ARG A 74 -9.46 20.70 -9.47
C ARG A 74 -8.12 20.78 -10.21
N ILE A 75 -7.12 20.11 -9.64
CA ILE A 75 -5.78 19.99 -10.21
C ILE A 75 -5.56 18.55 -10.66
N ASP A 76 -5.39 18.40 -11.96
CA ASP A 76 -4.99 17.17 -12.61
C ASP A 76 -3.50 17.24 -12.96
N PHE A 77 -2.81 16.12 -12.82
CA PHE A 77 -1.36 16.05 -12.96
C PHE A 77 -1.05 15.23 -14.20
N SER A 78 -0.13 15.71 -15.04
CA SER A 78 0.29 14.95 -16.20
C SER A 78 1.05 13.69 -15.75
N ASP A 79 0.79 12.59 -16.46
CA ASP A 79 1.57 11.36 -16.35
C ASP A 79 2.76 11.32 -17.33
N ASP A 80 2.95 12.38 -18.15
CA ASP A 80 3.95 12.49 -19.24
C ASP A 80 5.41 12.64 -18.76
N GLY A 81 5.68 12.15 -17.56
CA GLY A 81 6.99 12.18 -16.92
C GLY A 81 7.17 13.37 -15.98
N PHE A 82 7.97 13.14 -14.96
CA PHE A 82 8.40 14.15 -14.01
C PHE A 82 9.92 14.10 -13.90
N SER A 83 10.53 15.26 -13.64
CA SER A 83 11.95 15.31 -13.30
C SER A 83 12.12 15.00 -11.82
N PHE A 84 13.04 14.09 -11.54
CA PHE A 84 13.40 13.65 -10.20
C PHE A 84 14.84 14.03 -9.89
N GLY A 85 15.06 14.72 -8.78
CA GLY A 85 16.38 14.99 -8.23
C GLY A 85 16.49 14.49 -6.80
N LYS A 86 17.57 13.78 -6.48
CA LYS A 86 17.93 13.42 -5.11
C LYS A 86 19.18 14.20 -4.71
N LYS A 87 19.09 15.08 -3.72
CA LYS A 87 20.23 15.91 -3.28
C LYS A 87 21.09 15.22 -2.23
N THR A 88 20.47 14.48 -1.32
CA THR A 88 21.11 13.72 -0.24
C THR A 88 20.29 12.45 0.02
N ASP A 89 20.70 11.59 0.95
CA ASP A 89 20.03 10.29 1.21
C ASP A 89 18.54 10.38 1.53
N SER A 90 18.01 11.56 1.86
CA SER A 90 16.60 11.74 2.23
C SER A 90 15.93 12.99 1.64
N ILE A 91 16.60 13.75 0.75
CA ILE A 91 16.01 14.97 0.15
C ILE A 91 15.68 14.72 -1.32
N TYR A 92 14.41 14.94 -1.63
CA TYR A 92 13.78 14.65 -2.92
C TYR A 92 13.24 15.93 -3.53
N ILE A 93 13.49 16.10 -4.83
CA ILE A 93 13.04 17.23 -5.64
C ILE A 93 12.24 16.67 -6.81
N ILE A 94 10.99 17.07 -6.89
CA ILE A 94 10.06 16.68 -7.94
C ILE A 94 9.71 17.92 -8.75
N ARG A 95 9.85 17.86 -10.07
CA ARG A 95 9.33 18.88 -10.99
C ARG A 95 8.42 18.24 -12.01
N SER A 96 7.24 18.81 -12.19
CA SER A 96 6.29 18.33 -13.20
C SER A 96 5.31 19.45 -13.56
N THR A 97 4.40 19.15 -14.48
CA THR A 97 3.35 20.05 -14.93
C THR A 97 2.01 19.62 -14.33
N PHE A 98 1.12 20.59 -14.19
CA PHE A 98 -0.25 20.36 -13.74
C PHE A 98 -1.22 21.15 -14.60
N GLU A 99 -2.45 20.66 -14.67
CA GLU A 99 -3.57 21.33 -15.32
C GLU A 99 -4.59 21.68 -14.25
N LYS A 100 -4.96 22.96 -14.19
CA LYS A 100 -5.94 23.48 -13.26
C LYS A 100 -7.21 23.82 -14.02
N HIS A 101 -8.32 23.27 -13.54
CA HIS A 101 -9.65 23.62 -14.02
C HIS A 101 -10.14 24.86 -13.28
N LEU A 102 -10.48 25.90 -14.04
CA LEU A 102 -11.06 27.13 -13.51
C LEU A 102 -12.59 27.06 -13.57
N ASP A 103 -13.25 27.79 -12.67
CA ASP A 103 -14.70 27.97 -12.69
C ASP A 103 -15.10 28.68 -13.99
N GLY A 104 -15.58 27.90 -14.96
CA GLY A 104 -15.84 28.37 -16.33
C GLY A 104 -15.46 27.36 -17.43
N GLY A 105 -14.73 26.30 -17.08
CA GLY A 105 -14.31 25.26 -18.02
C GLY A 105 -12.97 25.52 -18.69
N ASP A 106 -12.32 26.64 -18.38
CA ASP A 106 -10.98 26.96 -18.85
C ASP A 106 -9.92 26.10 -18.14
N LEU A 107 -8.98 25.60 -18.94
CA LEU A 107 -7.83 24.82 -18.49
C LEU A 107 -6.59 25.70 -18.47
N LYS A 108 -5.98 25.86 -17.29
CA LYS A 108 -4.67 26.52 -17.16
C LYS A 108 -3.60 25.48 -16.90
N LYS A 109 -2.63 25.37 -17.81
CA LYS A 109 -1.41 24.58 -17.57
C LYS A 109 -0.44 25.39 -16.73
N GLY A 110 0.16 24.75 -15.74
CA GLY A 110 1.20 25.31 -14.89
C GLY A 110 2.33 24.31 -14.66
N SER A 111 3.39 24.77 -14.02
CA SER A 111 4.50 23.91 -13.62
C SER A 111 4.76 24.04 -12.13
N PHE A 112 5.22 22.96 -11.51
CA PHE A 112 5.52 22.95 -10.08
C PHE A 112 6.86 22.28 -9.79
N SER A 113 7.47 22.71 -8.68
CA SER A 113 8.67 22.13 -8.11
C SER A 113 8.46 21.96 -6.60
N VAL A 114 8.44 20.72 -6.14
CA VAL A 114 8.35 20.38 -4.71
C VAL A 114 9.70 19.85 -4.23
N THR A 115 10.21 20.41 -3.14
CA THR A 115 11.34 19.87 -2.39
C THR A 115 10.85 19.35 -1.05
N MET A 116 11.15 18.10 -0.75
CA MET A 116 10.67 17.43 0.46
C MET A 116 11.74 16.52 1.03
N ARG A 117 11.68 16.29 2.34
CA ARG A 117 12.57 15.42 3.07
C ARG A 117 11.80 14.23 3.61
N TYR A 118 12.28 13.03 3.33
CA TYR A 118 11.73 11.81 3.92
C TYR A 118 12.28 11.62 5.34
N LYS A 119 11.38 11.37 6.30
CA LYS A 119 11.72 11.19 7.73
C LYS A 119 11.79 9.72 8.16
N GLY A 120 11.45 8.78 7.28
CA GLY A 120 11.27 7.36 7.64
C GLY A 120 9.81 7.03 7.93
N GLY A 121 9.41 5.79 7.67
CA GLY A 121 8.03 5.31 7.84
C GLY A 121 7.47 4.71 6.54
N ALA A 122 6.17 4.85 6.32
CA ALA A 122 5.56 4.46 5.06
C ALA A 122 5.86 5.54 3.99
N ASN A 123 6.34 5.12 2.82
CA ASN A 123 6.80 6.02 1.75
C ASN A 123 5.68 6.83 1.11
N ASP A 124 4.45 6.34 1.18
CA ASP A 124 3.24 6.93 0.61
C ASP A 124 2.42 7.77 1.60
N ASP A 125 2.79 7.77 2.88
CA ASP A 125 2.13 8.57 3.91
C ASP A 125 2.81 9.93 4.03
N GLN A 126 2.08 10.98 3.66
CA GLN A 126 2.52 12.38 3.68
C GLN A 126 3.10 12.83 5.04
N ASN A 127 2.64 12.26 6.17
CA ASN A 127 3.14 12.63 7.50
C ASN A 127 4.61 12.22 7.73
N ASN A 128 5.07 11.20 7.01
CA ASN A 128 6.45 10.72 7.04
C ASN A 128 7.38 11.57 6.15
N TRP A 129 6.89 12.69 5.64
CA TRP A 129 7.64 13.65 4.84
C TRP A 129 7.54 15.04 5.45
N ASP A 130 8.63 15.81 5.36
CA ASP A 130 8.63 17.24 5.61
C ASP A 130 8.65 17.98 4.28
N LEU A 131 7.67 18.86 4.08
CA LEU A 131 7.69 19.81 2.98
C LEU A 131 8.74 20.88 3.27
N MET A 132 9.76 20.97 2.42
CA MET A 132 10.80 21.99 2.56
C MET A 132 10.51 23.23 1.71
N ASN A 133 10.00 23.03 0.49
CA ASN A 133 9.67 24.11 -0.42
C ASN A 133 8.65 23.65 -1.46
N ILE A 134 7.71 24.52 -1.83
CA ILE A 134 6.81 24.37 -2.97
C ILE A 134 6.90 25.62 -3.83
N ASN A 135 7.20 25.44 -5.11
CA ASN A 135 7.14 26.51 -6.10
C ASN A 135 6.16 26.12 -7.20
N LYS A 136 5.32 27.06 -7.63
CA LYS A 136 4.30 26.87 -8.65
C LYS A 136 4.22 28.12 -9.53
N ASP A 137 4.27 27.89 -10.85
CA ASP A 137 4.19 28.91 -11.89
C ASP A 137 2.94 28.69 -12.76
#